data_AF-A0A239AC13-F1
#
_entry.id   AF-A0A239AC13-F1
#
_cell.length_a   1.000
_cell.length_b   1.000
_cell.length_c   1.000
_cell.angle_alpha   90.00
_cell.angle_beta   90.00
_cell.angle_gamma   90.00
#
_symmetry.space_group_name_H-M   'P 1'
#
loop_
_entity.id
_entity.type
_entity.pdbx_description
1 polymer ?
#
loop_
_entity_poly.entity_id
_entity_poly.type
_entity_poly.pdbx_seq_one_letter_code
_entity_poly.pdbx_strand_id
1 'polypeptide(L)'
;MRLTKVHKVGIASVFGVLVVAIGYASVRAKKRDKRYTLFLQAISNAIADIGGGLDSTKAFDLQYKARVLQSVSQTVITLKKQTAIGYAYQINSALTPWYLNDDEEKIYGVFRSLKDKVQVSQLASAYQEEYGNNLIDVLKDRLSTSEIKIVMGIVAKLPPYRTL
;
A
#
# COMPACT_ATOMS: atom_id res chain seq x y z
N MET A 1 -5.43 50.70 9.24
CA MET A 1 -5.16 50.32 7.84
C MET A 1 -3.93 49.40 7.87
N ARG A 2 -4.08 48.07 8.05
CA ARG A 2 -4.07 46.99 7.02
C ARG A 2 -2.88 47.18 6.05
N LEU A 3 -1.87 46.32 5.95
CA LEU A 3 -1.87 44.86 5.70
C LEU A 3 -0.54 44.21 6.15
N THR A 4 -0.61 43.13 6.91
CA THR A 4 0.51 42.19 7.12
C THR A 4 0.65 41.28 5.88
N LYS A 5 1.82 41.31 5.23
CA LYS A 5 2.16 40.36 4.15
C LYS A 5 2.63 39.03 4.75
N VAL A 6 1.69 38.10 4.87
CA VAL A 6 1.96 36.69 5.15
C VAL A 6 2.60 36.07 3.91
N HIS A 7 3.89 35.74 3.98
CA HIS A 7 4.53 34.93 2.95
C HIS A 7 4.13 33.48 3.17
N LYS A 8 3.11 33.03 2.42
CA LYS A 8 2.82 31.61 2.29
C LYS A 8 3.96 31.01 1.47
N VAL A 9 4.81 30.22 2.13
CA VAL A 9 5.73 29.32 1.43
C VAL A 9 4.84 28.29 0.73
N GLY A 10 4.59 28.53 -0.56
CA GLY A 10 4.03 27.52 -1.44
C GLY A 10 4.98 26.33 -1.40
N ILE A 11 4.44 25.16 -1.06
CA ILE A 11 5.16 23.90 -1.09
C ILE A 11 5.52 23.65 -2.55
N ALA A 12 6.74 24.05 -2.89
CA ALA A 12 7.38 23.68 -4.13
C ALA A 12 7.54 22.17 -4.11
N SER A 13 6.63 21.49 -4.80
CA SER A 13 6.72 20.07 -5.15
C SER A 13 7.96 19.86 -6.02
N VAL A 14 9.10 19.66 -5.39
CA VAL A 14 10.33 19.25 -6.06
C VAL A 14 10.74 17.90 -5.48
N PHE A 15 10.47 16.86 -6.27
CA PHE A 15 11.28 15.65 -6.43
C PHE A 15 12.24 15.30 -5.28
N GLY A 16 11.86 14.25 -4.54
CA GLY A 16 12.77 13.50 -3.68
C GLY A 16 12.33 12.05 -3.62
N VAL A 17 12.46 11.33 -4.73
CA VAL A 17 12.38 9.87 -4.76
C VAL A 17 13.40 9.34 -3.76
N LEU A 18 12.92 8.84 -2.62
CA LEU A 18 13.70 7.98 -1.72
C LEU A 18 12.92 6.67 -1.56
N VAL A 19 12.96 5.88 -2.63
CA VAL A 19 12.78 4.42 -2.53
C VAL A 19 14.16 3.84 -2.21
N VAL A 20 14.46 3.75 -0.91
CA VAL A 20 15.68 3.17 -0.32
C VAL A 20 15.17 2.44 0.94
N ALA A 21 15.46 1.19 1.31
CA ALA A 21 16.29 0.13 0.76
C ALA A 21 16.31 -1.00 1.81
N ILE A 22 15.36 -1.94 1.81
CA ILE A 22 15.61 -3.26 2.42
C ILE A 22 15.12 -4.29 1.42
N GLY A 23 16.05 -4.68 0.54
CA GLY A 23 15.81 -5.51 -0.65
C GLY A 23 16.81 -5.25 -1.79
N TYR A 24 17.95 -4.59 -1.53
CA TYR A 24 18.89 -4.13 -2.55
C TYR A 24 19.56 -5.23 -3.39
N ALA A 25 19.42 -6.50 -3.01
CA ALA A 25 19.90 -7.62 -3.82
C ALA A 25 18.96 -8.00 -4.99
N SER A 26 17.64 -7.73 -4.89
CA SER A 26 16.65 -8.25 -5.85
C SER A 26 16.16 -7.20 -6.87
N VAL A 27 16.44 -5.91 -6.64
CA VAL A 27 15.84 -4.78 -7.37
C VAL A 27 16.52 -4.48 -8.72
N ARG A 28 17.79 -4.87 -8.92
CA ARG A 28 18.48 -4.62 -10.20
C ARG A 28 18.03 -5.55 -11.34
N ALA A 29 17.40 -6.69 -11.03
CA ALA A 29 16.88 -7.62 -12.05
C ALA A 29 15.40 -7.35 -12.42
N LYS A 30 14.55 -6.94 -11.46
CA LYS A 30 13.09 -6.85 -11.65
C LYS A 30 12.58 -5.67 -12.48
N LYS A 31 13.37 -4.61 -12.70
CA LYS A 31 12.95 -3.44 -13.52
C LYS A 31 12.72 -3.78 -15.01
N ARG A 32 13.10 -4.98 -15.46
CA ARG A 32 12.89 -5.47 -16.84
C ARG A 32 11.79 -6.52 -16.94
N ASP A 33 11.03 -6.78 -15.87
CA ASP A 33 9.92 -7.72 -15.95
C ASP A 33 8.71 -7.07 -16.61
N LYS A 34 8.36 -7.55 -17.80
CA LYS A 34 7.15 -7.15 -18.54
C LYS A 34 5.89 -7.19 -17.67
N ARG A 35 5.85 -8.07 -16.67
CA ARG A 35 4.75 -8.20 -15.69
C ARG A 35 4.64 -6.97 -14.79
N TYR A 36 5.76 -6.36 -14.38
CA TYR A 36 5.77 -5.14 -13.55
C TYR A 36 5.27 -3.93 -14.34
N THR A 37 5.71 -3.78 -15.60
CA THR A 37 5.23 -2.68 -16.45
C THR A 37 3.76 -2.84 -16.83
N LEU A 38 3.31 -4.07 -17.13
CA LEU A 38 1.91 -4.38 -17.37
C LEU A 38 1.06 -4.17 -16.11
N PHE A 39 1.57 -4.52 -14.93
CA PHE A 39 0.94 -4.22 -13.65
C PHE A 39 0.78 -2.71 -13.44
N LEU A 40 1.85 -1.93 -13.62
CA LEU A 40 1.79 -0.47 -13.46
C LEU A 40 0.84 0.17 -14.46
N GLN A 41 0.84 -0.28 -15.72
CA GLN A 41 -0.07 0.19 -16.75
C GLN A 41 -1.53 -0.19 -16.45
N ALA A 42 -1.76 -1.43 -16.03
CA ALA A 42 -3.10 -1.92 -15.70
C ALA A 42 -3.67 -1.28 -14.43
N ILE A 43 -2.82 -0.97 -13.46
CA ILE A 43 -3.14 -0.15 -12.30
C ILE A 43 -3.40 1.28 -12.73
N SER A 44 -2.52 1.90 -13.52
CA SER A 44 -2.70 3.26 -14.03
C SER A 44 -4.04 3.42 -14.76
N ASN A 45 -4.39 2.46 -15.62
CA ASN A 45 -5.64 2.47 -16.36
C ASN A 45 -6.86 2.23 -15.46
N ALA A 46 -6.79 1.28 -14.52
CA ALA A 46 -7.89 1.03 -13.58
C ALA A 46 -8.10 2.18 -12.58
N ILE A 47 -7.04 2.90 -12.24
CA ILE A 47 -7.05 4.01 -11.28
C ILE A 47 -7.44 5.34 -11.95
N ALA A 48 -7.15 5.51 -13.24
CA ALA A 48 -7.59 6.67 -14.02
C ALA A 48 -9.12 6.81 -14.02
N ASP A 49 -9.85 5.68 -14.03
CA ASP A 49 -11.32 5.66 -14.00
C ASP A 49 -11.93 5.87 -12.59
N ILE A 50 -11.15 5.68 -11.52
CA ILE A 50 -11.66 5.69 -10.13
C ILE A 50 -11.32 7.01 -9.40
N GLY A 51 -10.61 7.94 -10.04
CA GLY A 51 -10.27 9.26 -9.45
C GLY A 51 -9.32 9.20 -8.26
N GLY A 52 -8.60 8.07 -8.06
CA GLY A 52 -7.78 7.79 -6.87
C GLY A 52 -6.27 7.86 -7.05
N GLY A 53 -5.76 8.01 -8.28
CA GLY A 53 -4.33 8.16 -8.62
C GLY A 53 -3.37 7.10 -8.05
N LEU A 54 -2.06 7.29 -8.29
CA LEU A 54 -0.89 6.48 -7.87
C LEU A 54 -0.76 6.17 -6.35
N ASP A 55 -1.82 6.37 -5.58
CA ASP A 55 -1.88 6.54 -4.15
C ASP A 55 -2.26 5.25 -3.41
N SER A 56 -2.92 4.29 -4.08
CA SER A 56 -3.22 2.96 -3.53
C SER A 56 -1.96 2.11 -3.37
N THR A 57 -0.99 2.23 -4.27
CA THR A 57 0.31 1.56 -4.13
C THR A 57 1.13 2.15 -2.97
N LYS A 58 0.97 3.46 -2.68
CA LYS A 58 1.60 4.09 -1.51
C LYS A 58 1.04 3.57 -0.19
N ALA A 59 -0.18 3.05 -0.18
CA ALA A 59 -0.77 2.45 1.01
C ALA A 59 0.00 1.19 1.46
N PHE A 60 0.72 0.52 0.55
CA PHE A 60 1.58 -0.64 0.87
C PHE A 60 3.01 -0.24 1.27
N ASP A 61 3.34 1.04 1.24
CA ASP A 61 4.64 1.51 1.74
C ASP A 61 4.67 1.40 3.26
N LEU A 62 5.69 0.73 3.78
CA LEU A 62 5.92 0.51 5.21
C LEU A 62 6.02 1.83 5.99
N GLN A 63 6.46 2.90 5.33
CA GLN A 63 6.66 4.23 5.92
C GLN A 63 5.44 5.14 5.75
N TYR A 64 4.38 4.70 5.07
CA TYR A 64 3.19 5.54 4.84
C TYR A 64 2.55 6.00 6.16
N LYS A 65 2.36 5.09 7.14
CA LYS A 65 1.89 5.49 8.48
C LYS A 65 2.78 6.58 9.11
N ALA A 66 4.10 6.39 9.08
CA ALA A 66 5.04 7.33 9.71
C ALA A 66 4.94 8.73 9.07
N ARG A 67 4.87 8.81 7.73
CA ARG A 67 4.69 10.07 7.02
C ARG A 67 3.36 10.75 7.35
N VAL A 68 2.27 9.98 7.40
CA VAL A 68 0.96 10.52 7.78
C VAL A 68 1.01 11.11 9.19
N LEU A 69 1.54 10.36 10.17
CA LEU A 69 1.67 10.81 11.56
C LEU A 69 2.56 12.05 11.70
N GLN A 70 3.59 12.20 10.87
CA GLN A 70 4.44 13.39 10.87
C GLN A 70 3.75 14.62 10.25
N SER A 71 2.84 14.40 9.31
CA SER A 71 2.16 15.47 8.56
C SER A 71 0.86 15.98 9.20
N VAL A 72 0.26 15.19 10.10
CA VAL A 72 -1.07 15.46 10.67
C VAL A 72 -0.93 15.79 12.15
N SER A 73 -1.53 16.91 12.57
CA SER A 73 -1.53 17.37 13.97
C SER A 73 -2.58 16.67 14.85
N GLN A 74 -3.54 15.96 14.24
CA GLN A 74 -4.62 15.25 14.90
C GLN A 74 -4.25 13.78 15.17
N THR A 75 -4.88 13.19 16.19
CA THR A 75 -4.70 11.77 16.51
C THR A 75 -5.29 10.89 15.42
N VAL A 76 -4.42 10.19 14.69
CA VAL A 76 -4.82 9.24 13.64
C VAL A 76 -5.22 7.90 14.25
N ILE A 77 -6.36 7.36 13.83
CA ILE A 77 -6.84 6.03 14.24
C ILE A 77 -6.00 4.97 13.54
N THR A 78 -5.32 4.12 14.32
CA THR A 78 -4.47 3.03 13.80
C THR A 78 -4.98 1.66 14.22
N LEU A 79 -4.63 0.62 13.46
CA LEU A 79 -4.82 -0.77 13.88
C LEU A 79 -3.95 -1.11 15.10
N LYS A 80 -4.48 -1.94 16.00
CA LYS A 80 -3.68 -2.62 17.02
C LYS A 80 -2.65 -3.53 16.33
N LYS A 81 -1.42 -3.59 16.86
CA LYS A 81 -0.35 -4.43 16.30
C LYS A 81 -0.79 -5.89 16.10
N GLN A 82 -1.41 -6.49 17.12
CA GLN A 82 -1.89 -7.88 17.05
C GLN A 82 -2.92 -8.10 15.92
N THR A 83 -3.78 -7.12 15.65
CA THR A 83 -4.75 -7.21 14.55
C THR A 83 -4.04 -7.18 13.20
N ALA A 84 -3.03 -6.32 13.03
CA ALA A 84 -2.23 -6.28 11.81
C ALA A 84 -1.47 -7.61 11.57
N ILE A 85 -0.90 -8.21 12.62
CA ILE A 85 -0.28 -9.54 12.57
C ILE A 85 -1.30 -10.62 12.21
N GLY A 86 -2.48 -10.59 12.83
CA GLY A 86 -3.56 -11.54 12.52
C GLY A 86 -4.03 -11.45 11.06
N TYR A 87 -4.08 -10.25 10.48
CA TYR A 87 -4.34 -10.05 9.06
C TYR A 87 -3.20 -10.55 8.18
N ALA A 88 -1.95 -10.31 8.56
CA ALA A 88 -0.79 -10.83 7.83
C ALA A 88 -0.82 -12.37 7.77
N TYR A 89 -1.13 -13.02 8.89
CA TYR A 89 -1.31 -14.47 8.96
C TYR A 89 -2.47 -14.96 8.08
N GLN A 90 -3.60 -14.25 8.08
CA GLN A 90 -4.73 -14.61 7.21
C GLN A 90 -4.35 -14.57 5.73
N ILE A 91 -3.60 -13.55 5.30
CA ILE A 91 -3.08 -13.48 3.94
C ILE A 91 -2.09 -14.61 3.68
N ASN A 92 -1.09 -14.81 4.55
CA ASN A 92 -0.08 -15.83 4.33
C ASN A 92 -0.66 -17.25 4.28
N SER A 93 -1.65 -17.54 5.12
CA SER A 93 -2.36 -18.82 5.11
C SER A 93 -3.29 -19.02 3.91
N ALA A 94 -3.65 -17.95 3.20
CA ALA A 94 -4.43 -18.02 1.97
C ALA A 94 -3.54 -18.30 0.74
N LEU A 95 -2.23 -18.07 0.86
CA LEU A 95 -1.24 -18.40 -0.16
C LEU A 95 -0.87 -19.88 -0.02
N THR A 96 -1.55 -20.74 -0.78
CA THR A 96 -1.35 -22.19 -0.73
C THR A 96 -0.09 -22.60 -1.52
N PRO A 97 0.46 -23.81 -1.35
CA PRO A 97 1.51 -24.31 -2.23
C PRO A 97 1.09 -24.28 -3.71
N TRP A 98 2.03 -24.09 -4.64
CA TRP A 98 1.80 -23.91 -6.09
C TRP A 98 0.94 -24.97 -6.81
N TYR A 99 0.69 -26.11 -6.17
CA TYR A 99 -0.17 -27.19 -6.68
C TYR A 99 -1.61 -27.13 -6.14
N LEU A 100 -1.93 -26.17 -5.27
CA LEU A 100 -3.27 -25.85 -4.78
C LEU A 100 -3.65 -24.45 -5.28
N ASN A 101 -4.94 -24.20 -5.46
CA ASN A 101 -5.41 -22.86 -5.78
C ASN A 101 -5.29 -21.99 -4.52
N ASP A 102 -4.90 -20.73 -4.68
CA ASP A 102 -4.88 -19.77 -3.58
C ASP A 102 -6.33 -19.49 -3.13
N ASP A 103 -6.53 -19.05 -1.88
CA ASP A 103 -7.83 -18.58 -1.39
C ASP A 103 -7.90 -17.07 -1.54
N GLU A 104 -8.12 -16.61 -2.78
CA GLU A 104 -8.01 -15.19 -3.10
C GLU A 104 -9.12 -14.38 -2.42
N GLU A 105 -10.30 -14.98 -2.18
CA GLU A 105 -11.38 -14.33 -1.45
C GLU A 105 -11.01 -14.05 0.01
N LYS A 106 -10.25 -14.93 0.67
CA LYS A 106 -9.72 -14.66 2.02
C LYS A 106 -8.77 -13.47 2.02
N ILE A 107 -7.92 -13.34 0.99
CA ILE A 107 -7.04 -12.17 0.81
C ILE A 107 -7.90 -10.91 0.64
N TYR A 108 -8.91 -10.93 -0.23
CA TYR A 108 -9.80 -9.79 -0.44
C TYR A 108 -10.58 -9.42 0.82
N GLY A 109 -11.04 -10.41 1.58
CA GLY A 109 -11.73 -10.23 2.85
C GLY A 109 -10.89 -9.43 3.85
N VAL A 110 -9.60 -9.72 3.95
CA VAL A 110 -8.67 -8.92 4.77
C VAL A 110 -8.65 -7.46 4.31
N PHE A 111 -8.46 -7.20 3.01
CA PHE A 111 -8.44 -5.81 2.51
C PHE A 111 -9.76 -5.06 2.69
N ARG A 112 -10.91 -5.74 2.51
CA ARG A 112 -12.25 -5.17 2.75
C ARG A 112 -12.49 -4.83 4.22
N SER A 113 -11.80 -5.50 5.15
CA SER A 113 -11.92 -5.23 6.59
C SER A 113 -11.22 -3.94 7.01
N LEU A 114 -10.18 -3.52 6.26
CA LEU A 114 -9.43 -2.29 6.51
C LEU A 114 -10.28 -1.06 6.23
N LYS A 115 -10.02 0.02 6.98
CA LYS A 115 -10.86 1.22 6.95
C LYS A 115 -10.19 2.44 6.33
N ASP A 116 -8.88 2.40 6.15
CA ASP A 116 -8.09 3.50 5.59
C ASP A 116 -6.72 3.00 5.08
N LYS A 117 -6.01 3.83 4.32
CA LYS A 117 -4.70 3.49 3.74
C LYS A 117 -3.59 3.38 4.81
N VAL A 118 -3.74 4.00 5.98
CA VAL A 118 -2.79 3.82 7.10
C VAL A 118 -2.84 2.39 7.61
N GLN A 119 -4.04 1.81 7.71
CA GLN A 119 -4.21 0.43 8.12
C GLN A 119 -3.62 -0.57 7.10
N VAL A 120 -3.68 -0.27 5.80
CA VAL A 120 -2.99 -1.05 4.75
C VAL A 120 -1.48 -1.03 4.96
N SER A 121 -0.92 0.13 5.30
CA SER A 121 0.51 0.29 5.58
C SER A 121 0.93 -0.51 6.81
N GLN A 122 0.11 -0.51 7.86
CA GLN A 122 0.34 -1.32 9.05
C GLN A 122 0.31 -2.82 8.76
N LEU A 123 -0.62 -3.27 7.92
CA LEU A 123 -0.68 -4.65 7.46
C LEU A 123 0.58 -5.02 6.65
N ALA A 124 1.00 -4.16 5.71
CA ALA A 124 2.21 -4.39 4.92
C ALA A 124 3.47 -4.47 5.81
N SER A 125 3.59 -3.58 6.80
CA SER A 125 4.65 -3.65 7.81
C SER A 125 4.61 -4.94 8.61
N ALA A 126 3.44 -5.31 9.15
CA ALA A 126 3.30 -6.55 9.92
C ALA A 126 3.67 -7.78 9.08
N TYR A 127 3.20 -7.84 7.83
CA TYR A 127 3.54 -8.95 6.94
C TYR A 127 5.04 -9.06 6.68
N GLN A 128 5.72 -7.94 6.45
CA GLN A 128 7.18 -7.95 6.26
C GLN A 128 7.94 -8.31 7.54
N GLU A 129 7.49 -7.84 8.71
CA GLU A 129 8.08 -8.21 10.01
C GLU A 129 7.94 -9.71 10.28
N GLU A 130 6.79 -10.31 9.98
CA GLU A 130 6.49 -11.72 10.28
C GLU A 130 7.09 -12.69 9.24
N TYR A 131 7.11 -12.33 7.96
CA TYR A 131 7.47 -13.24 6.85
C TYR A 131 8.69 -12.82 6.05
N GLY A 132 9.32 -11.69 6.38
CA GLY A 132 10.53 -11.20 5.71
C GLY A 132 10.34 -10.70 4.27
N ASN A 133 9.12 -10.78 3.73
CA ASN A 133 8.81 -10.43 2.35
C ASN A 133 7.89 -9.20 2.28
N ASN A 134 8.07 -8.37 1.25
CA ASN A 134 7.18 -7.23 1.04
C ASN A 134 5.82 -7.70 0.51
N LEU A 135 4.73 -7.33 1.21
CA LEU A 135 3.37 -7.79 0.89
C LEU A 135 2.95 -7.48 -0.55
N ILE A 136 3.22 -6.28 -1.08
CA ILE A 136 2.78 -5.96 -2.44
C ILE A 136 3.55 -6.77 -3.49
N ASP A 137 4.79 -7.17 -3.19
CA ASP A 137 5.57 -8.01 -4.09
C ASP A 137 5.14 -9.47 -4.02
N VAL A 138 4.76 -9.96 -2.84
CA VAL A 138 4.14 -11.29 -2.70
C VAL A 138 2.83 -11.35 -3.46
N LEU A 139 1.93 -10.37 -3.29
CA LEU A 139 0.65 -10.35 -4.01
C LEU A 139 0.85 -10.28 -5.53
N LYS A 140 1.89 -9.59 -6.02
CA LYS A 140 2.22 -9.54 -7.46
C LYS A 140 2.71 -10.87 -8.02
N ASP A 141 3.43 -11.63 -7.20
CA ASP A 141 4.02 -12.90 -7.60
C ASP A 141 2.97 -14.01 -7.59
N ARG A 142 2.08 -13.95 -6.60
CA ARG A 142 1.10 -14.98 -6.29
C ARG A 142 -0.24 -14.79 -7.00
N LEU A 143 -0.72 -13.56 -7.13
CA LEU A 143 -1.99 -13.27 -7.77
C LEU A 143 -1.83 -12.90 -9.26
N SER A 144 -2.82 -13.24 -10.05
CA SER A 144 -2.97 -12.79 -11.42
C SER A 144 -3.24 -11.28 -11.50
N THR A 145 -3.08 -10.71 -12.69
CA THR A 145 -3.29 -9.27 -12.90
C THR A 145 -4.74 -8.82 -12.60
N SER A 146 -5.74 -9.66 -12.87
CA SER A 146 -7.16 -9.37 -12.55
C SER A 146 -7.40 -9.32 -11.04
N GLU A 147 -6.78 -10.22 -10.29
CA GLU A 147 -6.96 -10.36 -8.84
C GLU A 147 -6.29 -9.23 -8.08
N ILE A 148 -5.09 -8.84 -8.53
CA ILE A 148 -4.43 -7.63 -8.05
C ILE A 148 -5.32 -6.40 -8.26
N LYS A 149 -5.97 -6.26 -9.43
CA LYS A 149 -6.87 -5.13 -9.67
C LYS A 149 -8.01 -5.07 -8.66
N ILE A 150 -8.52 -6.21 -8.22
CA ILE A 150 -9.55 -6.28 -7.17
C ILE A 150 -9.00 -5.72 -5.86
N VAL A 151 -7.82 -6.20 -5.42
CA VAL A 151 -7.15 -5.69 -4.21
C VAL A 151 -6.92 -4.18 -4.30
N MET A 152 -6.35 -3.71 -5.41
CA MET A 152 -6.09 -2.28 -5.63
C MET A 152 -7.38 -1.47 -5.68
N GLY A 153 -8.45 -2.01 -6.27
CA GLY A 153 -9.76 -1.37 -6.32
C GLY A 153 -10.42 -1.23 -4.95
N ILE A 154 -10.22 -2.21 -4.05
CA ILE A 154 -10.64 -2.11 -2.65
C ILE A 154 -9.85 -0.99 -1.95
N VAL A 155 -8.51 -1.03 -2.06
CA VAL A 155 -7.62 -0.05 -1.40
C VAL A 155 -7.81 1.38 -1.92
N ALA A 156 -8.09 1.55 -3.21
CA ALA A 156 -8.32 2.86 -3.81
C ALA A 156 -9.54 3.59 -3.23
N LYS A 157 -10.56 2.85 -2.78
CA LYS A 157 -11.77 3.39 -2.15
C LYS A 157 -11.55 3.79 -0.69
N LEU A 158 -10.42 3.41 -0.09
CA LEU A 158 -10.13 3.72 1.31
C LEU A 158 -9.65 5.18 1.45
N PRO A 159 -10.13 5.91 2.46
CA PRO A 159 -9.60 7.23 2.77
C PRO A 159 -8.11 7.16 3.17
N PRO A 160 -7.33 8.24 3.02
CA PRO A 160 -5.91 8.25 3.36
C PRO A 160 -5.61 7.87 4.82
N TYR A 161 -6.42 8.38 5.75
CA TYR A 161 -6.36 8.12 7.18
C TYR A 161 -7.69 8.54 7.82
N ARG A 162 -7.92 8.15 9.07
CA ARG A 162 -9.05 8.62 9.90
C ARG A 162 -8.50 9.22 11.18
N THR A 163 -9.18 10.23 11.73
CA THR A 163 -8.81 10.87 12.99
C THR A 163 -9.88 10.64 14.04
N LEU A 164 -9.52 10.82 15.31
CA LEU A 164 -10.48 10.92 16.42
C LEU A 164 -11.21 12.27 16.40
#